data_AF-A0A1X0AP00-F1
#
_entry.id   AF-A0A1X0AP00-F1
#
_cell.length_a   1.000
_cell.length_b   1.000
_cell.length_c   1.000
_cell.angle_alpha   90.00
_cell.angle_beta   90.00
_cell.angle_gamma   90.00
#
_symmetry.space_group_name_H-M   'P 1'
#
loop_
_entity.id
_entity.type
_entity.pdbx_description
1 polymer ?
#
loop_
_entity_poly.entity_id
_entity_poly.type
_entity_poly.pdbx_seq_one_letter_code
_entity_poly.pdbx_strand_id
1 'polypeptide(L)'
;MAAIADLLAPDAELVSPLSGRMVFRDRDLLLLLTAVYTGLRDVSWHELIGDGTTRVAVSEGRIAGVTITDALVFELDAAGRIRRLRPHLRPWLATTLFAVLLVPKLARHPGVLRRALRR
;
A
#
# COMPACT_ATOMS: atom_id res chain seq x y z
N MET A 1 1.81 14.52 2.23
CA MET A 1 2.57 13.58 1.38
C MET A 1 4.09 13.70 1.57
N ALA A 2 4.66 14.91 1.74
CA ALA A 2 6.10 15.07 2.02
C ALA A 2 6.57 14.24 3.24
N ALA A 3 5.79 14.25 4.33
CA ALA A 3 6.12 13.48 5.54
C ALA A 3 6.17 11.95 5.35
N ILE A 4 5.52 11.38 4.33
CA ILE A 4 5.60 9.93 4.07
C ILE A 4 6.88 9.59 3.31
N ALA A 5 7.36 10.46 2.42
CA ALA A 5 8.59 10.22 1.68
C ALA A 5 9.80 10.05 2.61
N ASP A 6 9.83 10.81 3.71
CA ASP A 6 10.91 10.73 4.70
C ASP A 6 10.88 9.44 5.55
N LEU A 7 9.74 8.75 5.59
CA LEU A 7 9.57 7.48 6.30
C LEU A 7 9.96 6.28 5.44
N LEU A 8 10.05 6.45 4.12
CA LEU A 8 10.39 5.39 3.19
C LEU A 8 11.92 5.30 3.03
N ALA A 9 12.44 4.07 2.98
CA ALA A 9 13.81 3.83 2.58
C ALA A 9 14.02 4.23 1.10
N PRO A 10 15.25 4.56 0.68
CA PRO A 10 15.54 4.90 -0.72
C PRO A 10 15.17 3.81 -1.72
N ASP A 11 15.17 2.55 -1.28
CA ASP A 11 14.82 1.35 -2.05
C ASP A 11 13.43 0.81 -1.69
N ALA A 12 12.57 1.64 -1.10
CA ALA A 12 11.26 1.21 -0.62
C ALA A 12 10.40 0.61 -1.74
N GLU A 13 9.84 -0.57 -1.47
CA GLU A 13 8.95 -1.25 -2.40
C GLU A 13 7.61 -1.64 -1.77
N LEU A 14 6.56 -1.67 -2.59
CA LEU A 14 5.26 -2.22 -2.23
C LEU A 14 4.88 -3.35 -3.17
N VAL A 15 4.57 -4.51 -2.59
CA VAL A 15 4.07 -5.67 -3.33
C VAL A 15 2.55 -5.62 -3.35
N SER A 16 1.95 -5.63 -4.53
CA SER A 16 0.51 -5.47 -4.69
C SER A 16 -0.26 -6.63 -4.03
N PRO A 17 -1.31 -6.35 -3.23
CA PRO A 17 -2.18 -7.38 -2.66
C PRO A 17 -3.07 -8.03 -3.74
N LEU A 18 -3.25 -7.35 -4.87
CA LEU A 18 -4.17 -7.77 -5.94
C LEU A 18 -3.55 -8.81 -6.86
N SER A 19 -2.24 -8.72 -7.11
CA SER A 19 -1.53 -9.63 -8.02
C SER A 19 -0.45 -10.46 -7.35
N GLY A 20 0.01 -10.07 -6.16
CA GLY A 20 1.14 -10.71 -5.45
C GLY A 20 2.49 -10.63 -6.18
N ARG A 21 2.52 -10.09 -7.41
CA ARG A 21 3.68 -10.10 -8.31
C ARG A 21 4.10 -8.70 -8.75
N MET A 22 3.16 -7.75 -8.79
CA MET A 22 3.47 -6.37 -9.13
C MET A 22 4.16 -5.67 -7.97
N VAL A 23 5.27 -4.99 -8.28
CA VAL A 23 6.08 -4.27 -7.30
C VAL A 23 6.18 -2.80 -7.69
N PHE A 24 5.81 -1.91 -6.78
CA PHE A 24 5.90 -0.47 -6.97
C PHE A 24 7.08 0.07 -6.17
N ARG A 25 7.89 0.95 -6.78
CA ARG A 25 9.13 1.49 -6.20
C ARG A 25 9.19 3.00 -6.38
N ASP A 26 10.03 3.67 -5.59
CA ASP A 26 10.39 5.08 -5.75
C ASP A 26 9.15 6.01 -5.89
N ARG A 27 9.13 6.84 -6.94
CA ARG A 27 8.04 7.75 -7.27
C ARG A 27 6.73 7.03 -7.56
N ASP A 28 6.78 5.83 -8.11
CA ASP A 28 5.59 5.03 -8.41
C ASP A 28 4.92 4.55 -7.12
N LEU A 29 5.71 4.26 -6.09
CA LEU A 29 5.22 3.95 -4.74
C LEU A 29 4.49 5.15 -4.13
N LEU A 30 5.10 6.34 -4.15
CA LEU A 30 4.44 7.55 -3.61
C LEU A 30 3.13 7.87 -4.34
N LEU A 31 3.11 7.72 -5.66
CA LEU A 31 1.92 7.91 -6.47
C LEU A 31 0.82 6.90 -6.10
N LEU A 32 1.19 5.62 -5.93
CA LEU A 32 0.28 4.58 -5.49
C LEU A 32 -0.30 4.88 -4.10
N LEU A 33 0.55 5.17 -3.12
CA LEU A 33 0.11 5.49 -1.75
C LEU A 33 -0.82 6.69 -1.74
N THR A 34 -0.51 7.73 -2.52
CA THR A 34 -1.39 8.89 -2.69
C THR A 34 -2.76 8.47 -3.24
N ALA A 35 -2.79 7.67 -4.31
CA ALA A 35 -4.02 7.22 -4.94
C ALA A 35 -4.89 6.36 -4.00
N VAL A 36 -4.25 5.51 -3.20
CA VAL A 36 -4.86 4.63 -2.21
C VAL A 36 -5.45 5.43 -1.05
N TYR A 37 -4.64 6.22 -0.34
CA TYR A 37 -5.11 6.93 0.86
C TYR A 37 -6.07 8.08 0.55
N THR A 38 -6.09 8.60 -0.69
CA THR A 38 -7.15 9.52 -1.14
C THR A 38 -8.49 8.81 -1.37
N GLY A 39 -8.48 7.50 -1.65
CA GLY A 39 -9.69 6.71 -1.89
C GLY A 39 -10.28 6.08 -0.63
N LEU A 40 -9.47 5.87 0.39
CA LEU A 40 -9.90 5.34 1.68
C LEU A 40 -10.51 6.44 2.56
N ARG A 41 -11.51 6.07 3.33
CA ARG A 41 -12.15 6.91 4.35
C ARG A 41 -12.06 6.22 5.71
N ASP A 42 -12.15 7.01 6.78
CA ASP A 42 -12.28 6.53 8.15
C ASP A 42 -11.23 5.48 8.54
N VAL A 43 -9.98 5.68 8.08
CA VAL A 43 -8.88 4.76 8.37
C VAL A 43 -8.53 4.84 9.84
N SER A 44 -8.64 3.71 10.53
CA SER A 44 -8.27 3.54 11.93
C SER A 44 -7.26 2.40 12.06
N TRP A 45 -6.26 2.61 12.91
CA TRP A 45 -5.21 1.63 13.20
C TRP A 45 -5.50 1.00 14.55
N HIS A 46 -5.52 -0.32 14.61
CA HIS A 46 -5.91 -1.06 15.81
C HIS A 46 -4.71 -1.62 16.55
N GLU A 47 -3.82 -2.29 15.81
CA GLU A 47 -2.72 -3.06 16.40
C GLU A 47 -1.44 -2.87 15.60
N LEU A 48 -0.33 -2.76 16.33
CA LEU A 48 1.02 -2.87 15.77
C LEU A 48 1.68 -4.08 16.41
N ILE A 49 1.95 -5.10 15.59
CA ILE A 49 2.43 -6.41 16.03
C ILE A 49 3.85 -6.64 15.50
N GLY A 50 4.69 -7.26 16.32
CA GLY A 50 6.04 -7.71 15.95
C GLY A 50 7.16 -6.88 16.57
N ASP A 51 8.30 -7.53 16.76
CA ASP A 51 9.56 -6.95 17.22
C ASP A 51 10.62 -6.95 16.10
N GLY A 52 11.64 -6.11 16.25
CA GLY A 52 12.71 -5.99 15.27
C GLY A 52 12.30 -5.34 13.94
N THR A 53 12.77 -5.91 12.83
CA THR A 53 12.71 -5.30 11.50
C THR A 53 11.43 -5.62 10.73
N THR A 54 10.65 -6.61 11.14
CA THR A 54 9.38 -6.94 10.47
C THR A 54 8.22 -6.69 11.42
N ARG A 55 7.26 -5.87 10.99
CA ARG A 55 6.09 -5.50 11.78
C ARG A 55 4.82 -5.65 10.96
N VAL A 56 3.69 -5.73 11.66
CA VAL A 56 2.36 -5.80 11.06
C VAL A 56 1.50 -4.72 11.67
N ALA A 57 0.93 -3.85 10.84
CA ALA A 57 -0.07 -2.88 11.27
C ALA A 57 -1.45 -3.32 10.81
N VAL A 58 -2.36 -3.52 11.76
CA VAL A 58 -3.75 -3.88 11.50
C VAL A 58 -4.59 -2.60 11.44
N SER A 59 -5.35 -2.45 10.37
CA SER A 59 -6.24 -1.30 10.17
C SER A 59 -7.58 -1.69 9.59
N GLU A 60 -8.56 -0.83 9.84
CA GLU A 60 -9.85 -0.80 9.18
C GLU A 60 -10.04 0.55 8.50
N GLY A 61 -10.72 0.57 7.36
CA GLY A 61 -11.22 1.78 6.73
C GLY A 61 -12.45 1.49 5.89
N ARG A 62 -12.85 2.47 5.08
CA ARG A 62 -13.99 2.36 4.16
C ARG A 62 -13.60 2.71 2.74
N ILE A 63 -14.15 1.95 1.79
CA ILE A 63 -14.04 2.22 0.36
C ILE A 63 -15.40 2.07 -0.31
N ALA A 64 -15.84 3.12 -1.01
CA ALA A 64 -17.18 3.18 -1.62
C ALA A 64 -18.31 2.75 -0.66
N GLY A 65 -18.21 3.13 0.62
CA GLY A 65 -19.21 2.78 1.63
C GLY A 65 -19.12 1.35 2.19
N VAL A 66 -18.15 0.54 1.75
CA VAL A 66 -17.92 -0.83 2.26
C VAL A 66 -16.67 -0.84 3.16
N THR A 67 -16.73 -1.57 4.28
CA THR A 67 -15.59 -1.76 5.17
C THR A 67 -14.50 -2.58 4.49
N ILE A 68 -13.25 -2.12 4.62
CA ILE A 68 -12.04 -2.81 4.19
C ILE A 68 -11.07 -2.88 5.37
N THR A 69 -10.53 -4.06 5.62
CA THR A 69 -9.52 -4.31 6.64
C THR A 69 -8.19 -4.64 5.98
N ASP A 70 -7.09 -4.17 6.55
CA ASP A 70 -5.74 -4.46 6.09
C ASP A 70 -4.87 -4.99 7.24
N ALA A 71 -4.08 -6.02 6.94
CA ALA A 71 -2.94 -6.41 7.74
C ALA A 71 -1.67 -6.06 6.95
N LEU A 72 -1.20 -4.82 7.14
CA LEU A 72 -0.03 -4.31 6.44
C LEU A 72 1.23 -4.87 7.07
N VAL A 73 1.84 -5.85 6.42
CA VAL A 73 3.16 -6.34 6.80
C VAL A 73 4.20 -5.37 6.22
N PHE A 74 5.08 -4.83 7.06
CA PHE A 74 6.14 -3.96 6.61
C PHE A 74 7.49 -4.31 7.21
N GLU A 75 8.54 -4.09 6.42
CA GLU A 75 9.92 -4.32 6.82
C GLU A 75 10.64 -2.99 6.93
N LEU A 76 11.39 -2.82 8.01
CA LEU A 76 12.22 -1.66 8.31
C LEU A 76 13.68 -1.94 7.94
N ASP A 77 14.38 -0.90 7.48
CA ASP A 77 15.84 -0.92 7.31
C ASP A 77 16.56 -0.67 8.66
N ALA A 78 17.89 -0.65 8.62
CA ALA A 78 18.72 -0.39 9.80
C ALA A 78 18.54 1.02 10.39
N ALA A 79 18.02 1.97 9.61
CA ALA A 79 17.71 3.33 10.03
C ALA A 79 16.25 3.47 10.53
N GLY A 80 15.48 2.37 10.56
CA GLY A 80 14.09 2.38 10.98
C GLY A 80 13.11 2.91 9.91
N ARG A 81 13.54 3.05 8.65
CA ARG A 81 12.70 3.47 7.53
C ARG A 81 12.04 2.28 6.86
N ILE A 82 10.86 2.48 6.29
CA ILE A 82 10.09 1.41 5.64
C ILE A 82 10.75 1.05 4.31
N ARG A 83 11.29 -0.16 4.24
CA ARG A 83 11.90 -0.75 3.03
C ARG A 83 10.90 -1.58 2.24
N ARG A 84 9.93 -2.22 2.89
CA ARG A 84 8.98 -3.09 2.19
C ARG A 84 7.59 -2.97 2.76
N LEU A 85 6.59 -2.94 1.88
CA LEU A 85 5.16 -2.87 2.21
C LEU A 85 4.44 -4.04 1.52
N ARG A 86 3.70 -4.82 2.31
CA ARG A 86 2.91 -5.96 1.85
C ARG A 86 1.52 -5.89 2.50
N PRO A 87 0.59 -5.13 1.92
CA PRO A 87 -0.79 -5.11 2.37
C PRO A 87 -1.46 -6.48 2.15
N HIS A 88 -2.43 -6.80 3.01
CA HIS A 88 -3.25 -7.99 2.96
C HIS A 88 -4.72 -7.61 3.17
N LEU A 89 -5.35 -7.16 2.09
CA LEU A 89 -6.70 -6.59 2.11
C LEU A 89 -7.80 -7.65 2.18
N ARG A 90 -8.81 -7.39 3.00
CA ARG A 90 -10.04 -8.17 3.15
C ARG A 90 -11.23 -7.25 3.42
N PRO A 91 -12.48 -7.71 3.26
CA PRO A 91 -12.91 -8.93 2.58
C PRO A 91 -12.78 -8.82 1.05
N TRP A 92 -12.90 -9.94 0.34
CA TRP A 92 -12.71 -9.99 -1.13
C TRP A 92 -13.53 -8.97 -1.91
N LEU A 93 -14.79 -8.73 -1.52
CA LEU A 93 -15.65 -7.73 -2.15
C LEU A 93 -15.04 -6.32 -2.07
N ALA A 94 -14.58 -5.92 -0.88
CA ALA A 94 -13.96 -4.62 -0.67
C ALA A 94 -12.63 -4.50 -1.44
N THR A 95 -11.84 -5.59 -1.48
CA THR A 95 -10.61 -5.66 -2.27
C THR A 95 -10.86 -5.51 -3.78
N THR A 96 -11.95 -6.07 -4.28
CA THR A 96 -12.36 -5.92 -5.69
C THR A 96 -12.78 -4.47 -5.99
N LEU A 97 -13.60 -3.86 -5.13
CA LEU A 97 -13.98 -2.45 -5.27
C LEU A 97 -12.76 -1.52 -5.20
N PHE A 98 -11.83 -1.82 -4.31
CA PHE A 98 -10.54 -1.12 -4.23
C PHE A 98 -9.78 -1.18 -5.55
N ALA A 99 -9.66 -2.36 -6.16
CA ALA A 99 -9.02 -2.51 -7.46
C ALA A 99 -9.71 -1.67 -8.55
N VAL A 100 -11.04 -1.76 -8.66
CA VAL A 100 -11.84 -1.03 -9.65
C VAL A 100 -11.65 0.49 -9.52
N LEU A 101 -11.59 1.02 -8.30
CA LEU A 101 -11.41 2.45 -8.07
C LEU A 101 -9.97 2.92 -8.24
N LEU A 102 -9.00 2.02 -8.01
CA LEU A 102 -7.58 2.31 -8.15
C LEU A 102 -7.14 2.33 -9.61
N VAL A 103 -7.67 1.42 -10.44
CA VAL A 103 -7.27 1.26 -11.85
C VAL A 103 -7.36 2.57 -12.65
N PRO A 104 -8.46 3.35 -12.62
CA PRO A 104 -8.53 4.63 -13.34
C PRO A 104 -7.51 5.67 -12.86
N LYS A 105 -7.16 5.66 -11.57
CA LYS A 105 -6.14 6.56 -11.01
C LYS A 105 -4.75 6.20 -11.53
N LEU A 106 -4.45 4.91 -11.62
CA LEU A 106 -3.18 4.42 -12.15
C LEU A 106 -3.11 4.46 -13.68
N ALA A 107 -4.24 4.32 -14.38
CA ALA A 107 -4.33 4.38 -15.83
C ALA A 107 -3.94 5.76 -16.39
N ARG A 108 -4.07 6.83 -15.59
CA ARG A 108 -3.52 8.17 -15.91
C ARG A 108 -1.99 8.18 -15.98
N HIS A 109 -1.34 7.12 -15.48
CA HIS A 109 0.11 6.96 -15.45
C HIS A 109 0.49 5.57 -15.98
N PRO A 110 0.30 5.28 -17.28
CA PRO A 110 0.48 3.93 -17.84
C PRO A 110 1.90 3.38 -17.68
N GLY A 111 2.91 4.28 -17.58
CA GLY A 111 4.29 3.91 -17.28
C GLY A 111 4.47 3.24 -15.91
N VAL A 112 3.64 3.59 -14.92
CA VAL A 112 3.67 3.01 -13.55
C VAL A 112 3.27 1.54 -13.61
N LEU A 113 2.14 1.22 -14.24
CA LEU A 113 1.66 -0.15 -14.37
C LEU A 113 2.64 -1.02 -15.16
N ARG A 114 3.18 -0.47 -16.26
CA ARG A 114 4.16 -1.17 -17.10
C ARG A 114 5.45 -1.49 -16.33
N ARG A 115 5.97 -0.56 -15.52
CA ARG A 115 7.17 -0.80 -14.70
C ARG A 115 6.89 -1.78 -13.57
N ALA A 116 5.75 -1.64 -12.90
CA ALA A 116 5.38 -2.55 -11.81
C ALA A 116 5.19 -4.00 -12.28
N LEU A 117 4.79 -4.21 -13.54
CA LEU A 117 4.67 -5.52 -14.17
C LEU A 117 6.00 -6.10 -14.69
N ARG A 118 7.01 -5.27 -14.94
CA ARG A 118 8.25 -5.69 -15.62
C ARG A 118 9.31 -6.36 -14.76
N ARG A 119 9.12 -6.35 -13.44
CA ARG A 119 9.98 -6.92 -12.38
C ARG A 119 11.43 -6.43 -12.37
#